data_AF-A0A0J9E740-F1
#
_entry.id   AF-A0A0J9E740-F1
#
_cell.length_a   1.000
_cell.length_b   1.000
_cell.length_c   1.000
_cell.angle_alpha   90.00
_cell.angle_beta   90.00
_cell.angle_gamma   90.00
#
_symmetry.space_group_name_H-M   'P 1'
#
loop_
_entity.id
_entity.type
_entity.pdbx_description
1 polymer ?
#
loop_
_entity_poly.entity_id
_entity_poly.type
_entity_poly.pdbx_seq_one_letter_code
_entity_poly.pdbx_strand_id
1 'polypeptide(L)'
;MYLDLLKRCLLNEMYLDDELRLLYLRACLSGEETFDFATYHDIRAALPEQFEKLRAARSIGQFMDRNIRNSGFSHTMIGRARLNGLHVCLDKIIGDGIPGDLMECGVWRGGACIFMAGYLRDHGIGGRKVILADSFEGLPVSQKEPDKGLQLDKSAYPELAVSLDEVKANFAAYGLLEAHIHFLKIP
;
A
#
# COMPACT_ATOMS: atom_id res chain seq x y z
N MET A 1 0.35 20.33 2.28
CA MET A 1 -1.07 19.91 2.18
C MET A 1 -1.25 18.73 1.24
N TYR A 2 -0.74 18.79 -0.01
CA TYR A 2 -0.83 17.70 -0.98
C TYR A 2 -0.21 16.38 -0.52
N LEU A 3 1.06 16.38 -0.08
CA LEU A 3 1.76 15.15 0.31
C LEU A 3 1.13 14.44 1.51
N ASP A 4 0.53 15.17 2.46
CA ASP A 4 -0.20 14.55 3.57
C ASP A 4 -1.46 13.83 3.06
N LEU A 5 -2.25 14.49 2.21
CA LEU A 5 -3.42 13.89 1.58
C LEU A 5 -3.03 12.65 0.75
N LEU A 6 -1.96 12.74 -0.03
CA LEU A 6 -1.46 11.61 -0.81
C LEU A 6 -1.15 10.42 0.09
N LYS A 7 -0.45 10.63 1.21
CA LYS A 7 -0.18 9.55 2.16
C LYS A 7 -1.46 9.02 2.83
N ARG A 8 -2.51 9.82 3.03
CA ARG A 8 -3.82 9.33 3.53
C ARG A 8 -4.50 8.44 2.50
N CYS A 9 -4.51 8.86 1.23
CA CYS A 9 -5.10 8.08 0.13
C CYS A 9 -4.36 6.75 -0.06
N LEU A 10 -3.03 6.75 -0.05
CA LEU A 10 -2.21 5.54 -0.23
C LEU A 10 -2.44 4.49 0.87
N LEU A 11 -2.79 4.93 2.07
CA LEU A 11 -3.08 4.09 3.23
C LEU A 11 -4.59 3.81 3.43
N ASN A 12 -5.43 4.27 2.51
CA ASN A 12 -6.89 4.19 2.63
C ASN A 12 -7.45 4.82 3.92
N GLU A 13 -6.74 5.78 4.55
CA GLU A 13 -7.15 6.38 5.84
C GLU A 13 -8.45 7.18 5.73
N MET A 14 -8.79 7.65 4.53
CA MET A 14 -10.01 8.42 4.26
C MET A 14 -11.27 7.55 4.19
N TYR A 15 -11.12 6.23 4.01
CA TYR A 15 -12.22 5.29 3.73
C TYR A 15 -12.15 4.06 4.64
N LEU A 16 -11.67 4.24 5.88
CA LEU A 16 -11.58 3.16 6.87
C LEU A 16 -12.96 2.64 7.28
N ASP A 17 -13.97 3.50 7.25
CA ASP A 17 -15.36 3.12 7.52
C ASP A 17 -15.91 2.20 6.41
N ASP A 18 -15.60 2.48 5.14
CA ASP A 18 -15.99 1.59 4.03
C ASP A 18 -15.28 0.24 4.11
N GLU A 19 -13.99 0.23 4.47
CA GLU A 19 -13.26 -1.01 4.69
C GLU A 19 -13.83 -1.80 5.87
N LEU A 20 -14.19 -1.13 6.97
CA LEU A 20 -14.82 -1.77 8.11
C LEU A 20 -16.20 -2.33 7.77
N ARG A 21 -17.00 -1.63 6.96
CA ARG A 21 -18.28 -2.13 6.45
C ARG A 21 -18.09 -3.42 5.66
N LEU A 22 -17.07 -3.50 4.81
CA LEU A 22 -16.78 -4.70 4.03
C LEU A 22 -16.35 -5.88 4.92
N LEU A 23 -15.55 -5.62 5.95
CA LEU A 23 -15.19 -6.64 6.94
C LEU A 23 -16.43 -7.14 7.71
N TYR A 24 -17.30 -6.23 8.13
CA TYR A 24 -18.57 -6.55 8.80
C TYR A 24 -19.49 -7.38 7.89
N LEU A 25 -19.68 -6.97 6.64
CA LEU A 25 -20.48 -7.72 5.67
C LEU A 25 -19.90 -9.12 5.43
N ARG A 26 -18.57 -9.25 5.36
CA ARG A 26 -17.92 -10.57 5.22
C ARG A 26 -18.18 -11.46 6.44
N ALA A 27 -18.14 -10.92 7.66
CA ALA A 27 -18.48 -11.65 8.88
C ALA A 27 -19.97 -12.07 8.89
N CYS A 28 -20.87 -11.23 8.36
CA CYS A 28 -22.27 -11.60 8.18
C CYS A 28 -22.43 -12.77 7.21
N LEU A 29 -21.69 -12.75 6.10
CA LEU A 29 -21.72 -13.82 5.09
C LEU A 29 -21.13 -15.15 5.60
N SER A 30 -20.15 -15.11 6.51
CA SER A 30 -19.59 -16.31 7.14
C SER A 30 -20.44 -16.84 8.30
N GLY A 31 -21.47 -16.10 8.73
CA GLY A 31 -22.33 -16.43 9.86
C GLY A 31 -21.71 -16.11 11.23
N GLU A 32 -20.58 -15.39 11.26
CA GLU A 32 -19.97 -14.88 12.50
C GLU A 32 -20.78 -13.73 13.09
N GLU A 33 -21.46 -12.97 12.23
CA GLU A 33 -22.31 -11.84 12.61
C GLU A 33 -23.70 -11.95 11.94
N THR A 34 -24.68 -11.22 12.46
CA THR A 34 -25.98 -11.05 11.79
C THR A 34 -26.06 -9.64 11.19
N PHE A 35 -26.47 -9.56 9.92
CA PHE A 35 -26.62 -8.27 9.25
C PHE A 35 -27.67 -7.40 9.94
N ASP A 36 -27.26 -6.19 10.30
CA ASP A 36 -28.09 -5.12 10.84
C ASP A 36 -27.77 -3.82 10.10
N PHE A 37 -28.82 -3.16 9.60
CA PHE A 37 -28.64 -1.96 8.79
C PHE A 37 -28.16 -0.76 9.61
N ALA A 38 -28.57 -0.65 10.89
CA ALA A 38 -28.12 0.45 11.74
C ALA A 38 -26.62 0.37 11.99
N THR A 39 -26.11 -0.84 12.29
CA THR A 39 -24.68 -1.14 12.40
C THR A 39 -23.93 -0.83 11.12
N TYR A 40 -24.43 -1.28 9.96
CA TYR A 40 -23.80 -1.00 8.67
C TYR A 40 -23.74 0.51 8.35
N HIS A 41 -24.83 1.23 8.63
CA HIS A 41 -24.94 2.66 8.34
C HIS A 41 -23.96 3.48 9.18
N ASP A 42 -23.99 3.31 10.51
CA ASP A 42 -23.11 4.01 11.47
C ASP A 42 -22.03 3.09 12.04
N ILE A 43 -21.23 2.51 11.14
CA ILE A 43 -20.23 1.48 11.47
C ILE A 43 -19.20 1.95 12.49
N ARG A 44 -18.89 3.25 12.51
CA ARG A 44 -17.87 3.82 13.39
C ARG A 44 -18.38 3.90 14.83
N ALA A 45 -19.63 4.31 15.02
CA ALA A 45 -20.24 4.35 16.34
C ALA A 45 -20.60 2.95 16.83
N ALA A 46 -21.04 2.07 15.91
CA ALA A 46 -21.41 0.70 16.24
C ALA A 46 -20.20 -0.18 16.59
N LEU A 47 -19.07 -0.03 15.89
CA LEU A 47 -17.86 -0.84 16.04
C LEU A 47 -16.60 0.03 16.29
N PRO A 48 -16.56 0.82 17.38
CA PRO A 48 -15.49 1.79 17.63
C PRO A 48 -14.14 1.12 17.89
N GLU A 49 -14.11 -0.05 18.52
CA GLU A 49 -12.87 -0.77 18.80
C GLU A 49 -12.23 -1.29 17.50
N GLN A 50 -13.03 -1.84 16.60
CA GLN A 50 -12.59 -2.34 15.29
C GLN A 50 -12.11 -1.18 14.42
N PHE A 51 -12.79 -0.03 14.46
CA PHE A 51 -12.35 1.18 13.77
C PHE A 51 -10.97 1.65 14.25
N GLU A 52 -10.77 1.72 15.58
CA GLU A 52 -9.48 2.14 16.14
C GLU A 52 -8.37 1.10 15.87
N LYS A 53 -8.69 -0.20 15.83
CA LYS A 53 -7.75 -1.25 15.38
C LYS A 53 -7.30 -1.02 13.94
N LEU A 54 -8.23 -0.76 13.00
CA LEU A 54 -7.89 -0.45 11.61
C LEU A 54 -6.99 0.77 11.49
N ARG A 55 -7.36 1.85 12.19
CA ARG A 55 -6.57 3.09 12.23
C ARG A 55 -5.16 2.84 12.78
N ALA A 56 -5.03 2.10 13.87
CA ALA A 56 -3.75 1.75 14.45
C ALA A 56 -2.91 0.89 13.49
N ALA A 57 -3.52 -0.09 12.82
CA ALA A 57 -2.89 -0.91 11.80
C ALA A 57 -2.27 -0.05 10.67
N ARG A 58 -2.98 0.98 10.18
CA ARG A 58 -2.45 1.93 9.19
C ARG A 58 -1.26 2.72 9.69
N SER A 59 -1.23 3.08 10.97
CA SER A 59 -0.12 3.83 11.54
C SER A 59 1.20 3.06 11.46
N ILE A 60 1.16 1.76 11.75
CA ILE A 60 2.36 0.90 11.86
C ILE A 60 2.61 -0.01 10.64
N GLY A 61 1.68 -0.02 9.67
CA GLY A 61 1.77 -0.88 8.48
C GLY A 61 1.53 -2.35 8.81
N GLN A 62 0.47 -2.61 9.58
CA GLN A 62 -0.09 -3.94 9.81
C GLN A 62 -1.47 -4.04 9.17
N PHE A 63 -1.90 -5.26 8.89
CA PHE A 63 -3.27 -5.57 8.50
C PHE A 63 -4.14 -5.83 9.72
N MET A 64 -5.45 -5.69 9.57
CA MET A 64 -6.42 -6.03 10.62
C MET A 64 -6.20 -7.48 11.06
N ASP A 65 -6.08 -7.69 12.38
CA ASP A 65 -5.79 -9.00 13.00
C ASP A 65 -4.51 -9.68 12.49
N ARG A 66 -3.59 -8.90 11.90
CA ARG A 66 -2.35 -9.39 11.27
C ARG A 66 -2.60 -10.44 10.19
N ASN A 67 -3.75 -10.37 9.53
CA ASN A 67 -4.13 -11.26 8.47
C ASN A 67 -4.06 -10.54 7.11
N ILE A 68 -3.21 -11.00 6.21
CA ILE A 68 -3.04 -10.42 4.87
C ILE A 68 -4.30 -10.49 4.00
N ARG A 69 -5.22 -11.42 4.31
CA ARG A 69 -6.56 -11.45 3.70
C ARG A 69 -7.41 -10.23 4.05
N ASN A 70 -6.95 -9.41 5.01
CA ASN A 70 -7.50 -8.12 5.39
C ASN A 70 -6.61 -6.96 4.90
N SER A 71 -5.85 -7.16 3.82
CA SER A 71 -5.02 -6.12 3.21
C SER A 71 -5.82 -4.94 2.65
N GLY A 72 -7.12 -5.12 2.45
CA GLY A 72 -8.05 -4.07 2.05
C GLY A 72 -7.65 -3.45 0.71
N PHE A 73 -7.90 -2.15 0.56
CA PHE A 73 -7.73 -1.40 -0.70
C PHE A 73 -6.60 -0.36 -0.62
N SER A 74 -5.71 -0.46 0.36
CA SER A 74 -4.53 0.42 0.43
C SER A 74 -3.56 0.11 -0.71
N HIS A 75 -2.90 1.13 -1.27
CA HIS A 75 -1.88 0.94 -2.32
C HIS A 75 -0.48 0.72 -1.75
N THR A 76 -0.29 0.87 -0.43
CA THR A 76 0.94 0.48 0.27
C THR A 76 0.62 -0.18 1.61
N MET A 77 1.45 -1.16 1.99
CA MET A 77 1.36 -1.85 3.28
C MET A 77 2.36 -1.30 4.32
N ILE A 78 3.20 -0.32 3.95
CA ILE A 78 4.27 0.13 4.84
C ILE A 78 3.76 0.97 6.02
N GLY A 79 2.56 1.52 5.92
CA GLY A 79 1.96 2.34 6.98
C GLY A 79 2.51 3.76 7.08
N ARG A 80 1.88 4.57 7.93
CA ARG A 80 2.18 6.01 8.11
C ARG A 80 3.61 6.24 8.58
N ALA A 81 4.10 5.46 9.55
CA ALA A 81 5.43 5.63 10.10
C ALA A 81 6.52 5.49 9.02
N ARG A 82 6.44 4.46 8.17
CA ARG A 82 7.41 4.24 7.09
C ARG A 82 7.24 5.21 5.93
N LEU A 83 6.02 5.65 5.59
CA LEU A 83 5.82 6.75 4.62
C LEU A 83 6.42 8.08 5.12
N ASN A 84 6.35 8.36 6.42
CA ASN A 84 7.00 9.52 7.00
C ASN A 84 8.52 9.38 6.99
N GLY A 85 9.05 8.20 7.30
CA GLY A 85 10.47 7.90 7.15
C GLY A 85 10.96 8.11 5.71
N LEU A 86 10.21 7.60 4.73
CA LEU A 86 10.50 7.83 3.31
C LEU A 86 10.49 9.32 2.96
N HIS A 87 9.50 10.08 3.42
CA HIS A 87 9.46 11.53 3.23
C HIS A 87 10.72 12.21 3.77
N VAL A 88 11.13 11.90 5.01
CA VAL A 88 12.35 12.47 5.62
C VAL A 88 13.60 12.12 4.80
N CYS A 89 13.70 10.90 4.28
CA CYS A 89 14.80 10.52 3.39
C CYS A 89 14.80 11.36 2.10
N LEU A 90 13.62 11.57 1.49
CA LEU A 90 13.47 12.40 0.30
C LEU A 90 13.86 13.86 0.57
N ASP A 91 13.41 14.44 1.69
CA ASP A 91 13.81 15.79 2.12
C ASP A 91 15.34 15.89 2.22
N LYS A 92 15.98 14.88 2.82
CA LYS A 92 17.44 14.88 3.02
C LYS A 92 18.20 14.81 1.71
N ILE A 93 17.89 13.84 0.85
CA ILE A 93 18.64 13.66 -0.41
C ILE A 93 18.44 14.84 -1.36
N ILE A 94 17.26 15.47 -1.36
CA ILE A 94 16.98 16.63 -2.19
C ILE A 94 17.63 17.88 -1.59
N GLY A 95 17.47 18.11 -0.29
CA GLY A 95 18.05 19.28 0.40
C GLY A 95 19.57 19.32 0.34
N ASP A 96 20.22 18.15 0.39
CA ASP A 96 21.68 18.03 0.26
C ASP A 96 22.16 18.02 -1.20
N GLY A 97 21.26 17.96 -2.19
CA GLY A 97 21.63 17.86 -3.60
C GLY A 97 22.30 16.53 -3.98
N ILE A 98 21.98 15.42 -3.31
CA ILE A 98 22.57 14.11 -3.61
C ILE A 98 22.06 13.62 -4.97
N PRO A 99 22.92 13.38 -5.98
CA PRO A 99 22.48 12.95 -7.31
C PRO A 99 21.97 11.51 -7.31
N GLY A 100 21.15 11.15 -8.30
CA GLY A 100 20.69 9.78 -8.55
C GLY A 100 19.17 9.62 -8.68
N ASP A 101 18.76 8.43 -9.09
CA ASP A 101 17.36 8.04 -9.22
C ASP A 101 16.81 7.43 -7.92
N LEU A 102 15.48 7.25 -7.85
CA LEU A 102 14.80 6.60 -6.73
C LEU A 102 14.37 5.21 -7.15
N MET A 103 14.49 4.21 -6.26
CA MET A 103 14.14 2.83 -6.57
C MET A 103 13.54 2.10 -5.37
N GLU A 104 12.52 1.27 -5.62
CA GLU A 104 11.99 0.29 -4.67
C GLU A 104 12.09 -1.12 -5.29
N CYS A 105 12.53 -2.09 -4.49
CA CYS A 105 12.66 -3.49 -4.87
C CYS A 105 11.65 -4.33 -4.09
N GLY A 106 10.57 -4.75 -4.76
CA GLY A 106 9.36 -5.28 -4.12
C GLY A 106 8.37 -4.15 -3.83
N VAL A 107 7.49 -3.85 -4.78
CA VAL A 107 6.62 -2.66 -4.79
C VAL A 107 5.17 -2.97 -4.45
N TRP A 108 4.74 -4.24 -4.54
CA TRP A 108 3.34 -4.64 -4.35
C TRP A 108 2.40 -3.80 -5.25
N ARG A 109 1.44 -3.08 -4.66
CA ARG A 109 0.52 -2.16 -5.37
C ARG A 109 1.16 -0.83 -5.81
N GLY A 110 2.44 -0.62 -5.49
CA GLY A 110 3.25 0.51 -5.96
C GLY A 110 3.17 1.78 -5.11
N GLY A 111 2.49 1.76 -3.96
CA GLY A 111 2.14 2.99 -3.24
C GLY A 111 3.33 3.79 -2.69
N ALA A 112 4.45 3.16 -2.33
CA ALA A 112 5.62 3.92 -1.88
C ALA A 112 6.28 4.64 -3.07
N CYS A 113 6.40 3.99 -4.22
CA CYS A 113 6.84 4.62 -5.47
C CYS A 113 5.87 5.72 -5.97
N ILE A 114 4.56 5.56 -5.81
CA ILE A 114 3.58 6.63 -6.08
C ILE A 114 3.87 7.83 -5.16
N PHE A 115 4.19 7.59 -3.89
CA PHE A 115 4.57 8.66 -2.98
C PHE A 115 5.87 9.37 -3.41
N MET A 116 6.89 8.62 -3.87
CA MET A 116 8.12 9.21 -4.42
C MET A 116 7.82 10.10 -5.64
N ALA A 117 6.99 9.62 -6.58
CA ALA A 117 6.59 10.38 -7.76
C ALA A 117 5.82 11.65 -7.38
N GLY A 118 4.84 11.54 -6.47
CA GLY A 118 4.09 12.68 -5.97
C GLY A 118 4.98 13.71 -5.27
N TYR A 119 5.96 13.26 -4.49
CA TYR A 119 6.95 14.12 -3.85
C TYR A 119 7.75 14.94 -4.88
N LEU A 120 8.29 14.28 -5.92
CA LEU A 120 9.06 14.96 -6.96
C LEU A 120 8.19 16.00 -7.70
N ARG A 121 6.95 15.65 -8.03
CA ARG A 121 5.98 16.56 -8.67
C ARG A 121 5.65 17.78 -7.81
N ASP A 122 5.35 17.58 -6.52
CA ASP A 122 5.01 18.66 -5.58
C ASP A 122 6.14 19.70 -5.44
N HIS A 123 7.38 19.23 -5.54
CA HIS A 123 8.58 20.07 -5.46
C HIS A 123 9.08 20.58 -6.82
N GLY A 124 8.42 20.23 -7.93
CA GLY A 124 8.85 20.60 -9.28
C GLY A 124 10.22 20.01 -9.69
N ILE A 125 10.60 18.86 -9.13
CA ILE A 125 11.89 18.23 -9.36
C ILE A 125 11.82 17.32 -10.59
N GLY A 126 12.52 17.73 -11.66
CA GLY A 126 12.74 16.91 -12.85
C GLY A 126 14.09 16.19 -12.83
N GLY A 127 14.30 15.32 -13.83
CA GLY A 127 15.61 14.70 -14.10
C GLY A 127 15.96 13.48 -13.23
N ARG A 128 15.09 13.09 -12.30
CA ARG A 128 15.19 11.82 -11.56
C ARG A 128 14.12 10.85 -12.04
N LYS A 129 14.49 9.58 -12.14
CA LYS A 129 13.55 8.48 -12.39
C LYS A 129 13.04 7.93 -11.08
N VAL A 130 11.82 7.40 -11.12
CA VAL A 130 11.29 6.49 -10.09
C VAL A 130 11.23 5.10 -10.70
N ILE A 131 12.03 4.17 -10.17
CA ILE A 131 12.21 2.83 -10.69
C ILE A 131 11.50 1.83 -9.77
N LEU A 132 10.54 1.09 -10.34
CA LEU A 132 9.79 0.05 -9.67
C LEU A 132 10.33 -1.31 -10.10
N ALA A 133 11.10 -1.97 -9.24
CA ALA A 133 11.58 -3.33 -9.50
C ALA A 133 10.73 -4.36 -8.76
N ASP A 134 10.01 -5.18 -9.50
CA ASP A 134 9.14 -6.22 -8.95
C ASP A 134 8.96 -7.36 -9.97
N SER A 135 8.53 -8.53 -9.50
CA SER A 135 8.10 -9.59 -10.41
C SER A 135 6.76 -9.27 -11.07
N PHE A 136 5.94 -8.47 -10.39
CA PHE A 136 4.53 -8.25 -10.69
C PHE A 136 3.73 -9.55 -10.75
N GLU A 137 4.22 -10.58 -10.06
CA GLU A 137 3.69 -11.95 -10.04
C GLU A 137 3.70 -12.55 -8.61
N GLY A 138 4.09 -11.76 -7.61
CA GLY A 138 4.22 -12.19 -6.22
C GLY A 138 5.60 -12.74 -5.90
N LEU A 139 5.73 -13.35 -4.72
CA LEU A 139 7.00 -13.93 -4.30
C LEU A 139 7.32 -15.21 -5.08
N PRO A 140 8.60 -15.45 -5.45
CA PRO A 140 9.01 -16.70 -6.07
C PRO A 140 9.10 -17.83 -5.04
N VAL A 141 9.05 -19.07 -5.51
CA VAL A 141 9.40 -20.23 -4.68
C VAL A 141 10.91 -20.22 -4.44
N SER A 142 11.33 -20.01 -3.19
CA SER A 142 12.76 -20.02 -2.86
C SER A 142 13.33 -21.44 -2.88
N GLN A 143 14.45 -21.60 -3.60
CA GLN A 143 15.27 -22.82 -3.60
C GLN A 143 16.52 -22.67 -2.73
N LYS A 144 16.69 -21.51 -2.07
CA LYS A 144 17.90 -21.16 -1.33
C LYS A 144 17.60 -21.12 0.17
N GLU A 145 18.53 -21.63 0.96
CA GLU A 145 18.52 -21.46 2.41
C GLU A 145 18.72 -19.97 2.79
N PRO A 146 18.09 -19.48 3.87
CA PRO A 146 17.26 -20.21 4.83
C PRO A 146 15.78 -20.34 4.42
N ASP A 147 15.37 -19.73 3.31
CA ASP A 147 13.96 -19.64 2.91
C ASP A 147 13.45 -20.88 2.16
N LYS A 148 14.29 -21.90 2.03
CA LYS A 148 13.95 -23.11 1.29
C LYS A 148 12.80 -23.83 1.97
N GLY A 149 11.75 -24.11 1.19
CA GLY A 149 10.55 -24.79 1.68
C GLY A 149 9.53 -23.87 2.35
N LEU A 150 9.80 -22.56 2.50
CA LEU A 150 8.77 -21.61 2.88
C LEU A 150 7.76 -21.45 1.72
N GLN A 151 6.48 -21.64 2.02
CA GLN A 151 5.39 -21.43 1.07
C GLN A 151 4.94 -19.96 1.12
N LEU A 152 5.70 -19.09 0.46
CA LEU A 152 5.45 -17.65 0.40
C LEU A 152 4.92 -17.19 -0.96
N ASP A 153 4.85 -18.09 -1.94
CA ASP A 153 4.44 -17.76 -3.30
C ASP A 153 2.93 -17.46 -3.39
N LYS A 154 2.49 -17.03 -4.57
CA LYS A 154 1.11 -16.62 -4.86
C LYS A 154 0.05 -17.68 -4.58
N SER A 155 0.41 -18.97 -4.49
CA SER A 155 -0.53 -20.01 -4.08
C SER A 155 -0.95 -19.87 -2.60
N ALA A 156 -0.02 -19.46 -1.73
CA ALA A 156 -0.26 -19.21 -0.32
C ALA A 156 -0.68 -17.75 -0.06
N TYR A 157 -0.09 -16.80 -0.78
CA TYR A 157 -0.29 -15.36 -0.61
C TYR A 157 -0.63 -14.67 -1.93
N PRO A 158 -1.81 -14.94 -2.51
CA PRO A 158 -2.23 -14.33 -3.77
C PRO A 158 -2.30 -12.80 -3.69
N GLU A 159 -2.51 -12.23 -2.49
CA GLU A 159 -2.57 -10.77 -2.27
C GLU A 159 -1.25 -10.05 -2.59
N LEU A 160 -0.13 -10.78 -2.58
CA LEU A 160 1.19 -10.23 -2.95
C LEU A 160 1.43 -10.22 -4.46
N ALA A 161 0.62 -10.96 -5.23
CA ALA A 161 0.76 -11.06 -6.68
C ALA A 161 -0.05 -9.98 -7.40
N VAL A 162 0.53 -8.78 -7.50
CA VAL A 162 -0.08 -7.63 -8.15
C VAL A 162 0.52 -7.44 -9.54
N SER A 163 -0.34 -7.44 -10.57
CA SER A 163 0.11 -7.34 -11.97
C SER A 163 0.68 -5.96 -12.31
N LEU A 164 1.56 -5.92 -13.32
CA LEU A 164 2.14 -4.66 -13.81
C LEU A 164 1.05 -3.68 -14.27
N ASP A 165 -0.01 -4.20 -14.90
CA ASP A 165 -1.12 -3.38 -15.38
C ASP A 165 -1.93 -2.78 -14.23
N GLU A 166 -2.11 -3.52 -13.13
CA GLU A 166 -2.73 -2.98 -11.90
C GLU A 166 -1.85 -1.90 -11.27
N VAL A 167 -0.52 -2.11 -11.18
CA VAL A 167 0.38 -1.06 -10.66
C VAL A 167 0.33 0.19 -11.53
N LYS A 168 0.33 0.06 -12.87
CA LYS A 168 0.17 1.20 -13.78
C LYS A 168 -1.19 1.89 -13.60
N ALA A 169 -2.26 1.14 -13.43
CA ALA A 169 -3.59 1.68 -13.17
C ALA A 169 -3.62 2.47 -11.85
N ASN A 170 -2.94 1.97 -10.80
CA ASN A 170 -2.80 2.69 -9.54
C ASN A 170 -2.06 4.03 -9.75
N PHE A 171 -0.93 4.05 -10.47
CA PHE A 171 -0.26 5.31 -10.83
C PHE A 171 -1.17 6.27 -11.59
N ALA A 172 -1.93 5.76 -12.56
CA ALA A 172 -2.87 6.55 -13.35
C ALA A 172 -4.01 7.15 -12.50
N ALA A 173 -4.48 6.44 -11.47
CA ALA A 173 -5.51 6.94 -10.55
C ALA A 173 -5.07 8.19 -9.77
N TYR A 174 -3.77 8.34 -9.50
CA TYR A 174 -3.20 9.57 -8.91
C TYR A 174 -2.76 10.59 -9.96
N GLY A 175 -2.97 10.29 -11.25
CA GLY A 175 -2.48 11.05 -12.38
C GLY A 175 -0.96 11.12 -12.42
N LEU A 176 -0.23 10.15 -11.83
CA LEU A 176 1.24 10.15 -11.66
C LEU A 176 1.97 9.20 -12.61
N LEU A 177 1.27 8.57 -13.56
CA LEU A 177 1.87 7.74 -14.60
C LEU A 177 2.54 8.63 -15.67
N GLU A 178 3.78 9.03 -15.40
CA GLU A 178 4.58 9.93 -16.24
C GLU A 178 5.77 9.24 -16.90
N ALA A 179 6.43 9.93 -17.85
CA ALA A 179 7.59 9.43 -18.57
C ALA A 179 8.81 9.08 -17.70
N HIS A 180 8.92 9.69 -16.50
CA HIS A 180 10.01 9.45 -15.56
C HIS A 180 9.74 8.25 -14.61
N ILE A 181 8.60 7.56 -14.79
CA ILE A 181 8.25 6.34 -14.04
C ILE A 181 8.67 5.12 -14.85
N HIS A 182 9.57 4.32 -14.29
CA HIS A 182 10.16 3.17 -14.95
C HIS A 182 9.78 1.88 -14.22
N PHE A 183 9.20 0.93 -14.95
CA PHE A 183 8.86 -0.39 -14.44
C PHE A 183 9.90 -1.39 -14.89
N LEU A 184 10.60 -2.00 -13.93
CA LEU A 184 11.61 -3.02 -14.16
C LEU A 184 11.05 -4.37 -13.69
N LYS A 185 10.53 -5.17 -14.64
CA LYS A 185 10.10 -6.53 -14.34
C LYS A 185 11.32 -7.42 -14.11
N ILE A 186 11.44 -7.98 -12.92
CA ILE A 186 12.49 -8.93 -12.53
C ILE A 186 11.89 -10.32 -12.25
N PRO A 187 12.67 -11.41 -12.27
CA PRO A 187 12.18 -12.73 -11.92
C PRO A 187 11.76 -12.87 -10.45
#